data_AF-A0A955QNC2-F1
#
_entry.id   AF-A0A955QNC2-F1
#
_cell.length_a   1.000
_cell.length_b   1.000
_cell.length_c   1.000
_cell.angle_alpha   90.00
_cell.angle_beta   90.00
_cell.angle_gamma   90.00
#
_symmetry.space_group_name_H-M   'P 1'
#
loop_
_entity.id
_entity.type
_entity.pdbx_description
1 polymer ?
#
loop_
_entity_poly.entity_id
_entity_poly.type
_entity_poly.pdbx_seq_one_letter_code
_entity_poly.pdbx_strand_id
1 'polypeptide(L)'
;MNEAETRAEHIDPALKAAGWSVVEGSRIHREYPITLGRIEGHGRRAKPLIADYVLVYRNTKLAVIEAKAWDQELTEGVGQAKAYAAKLAIR
;
A
#
# COMPACT_ATOMS: atom_id res chain seq x y z
N MET A 1 5.22 -15.78 10.75
CA MET A 1 5.58 -15.08 9.51
C MET A 1 5.20 -13.62 9.68
N ASN A 2 6.19 -12.74 9.75
CA ASN A 2 5.98 -11.30 9.93
C ASN A 2 5.44 -10.67 8.64
N GLU A 3 5.05 -9.39 8.70
CA GLU A 3 4.48 -8.67 7.56
C GLU A 3 5.41 -8.63 6.34
N ALA A 4 6.71 -8.45 6.52
CA ALA A 4 7.68 -8.41 5.42
C ALA A 4 7.82 -9.78 4.73
N GLU A 5 7.78 -10.87 5.50
CA GLU A 5 7.75 -12.24 4.99
C GLU A 5 6.43 -12.50 4.24
N THR A 6 5.28 -12.11 4.81
CA THR A 6 3.97 -12.22 4.12
C THR A 6 3.99 -11.50 2.77
N ARG A 7 4.60 -10.30 2.72
CA ARG A 7 4.75 -9.52 1.50
C ARG A 7 5.58 -10.27 0.45
N ALA A 8 6.76 -10.76 0.83
CA ALA A 8 7.69 -11.41 -0.08
C ALA A 8 7.20 -12.79 -0.56
N GLU A 9 6.61 -13.58 0.34
CA GLU A 9 6.26 -14.99 0.07
C GLU A 9 4.86 -15.16 -0.53
N HIS A 10 3.93 -14.22 -0.26
CA HIS A 10 2.54 -14.36 -0.67
C HIS A 10 2.02 -13.20 -1.53
N ILE A 11 2.19 -11.96 -1.10
CA ILE A 11 1.59 -10.80 -1.80
C ILE A 11 2.30 -10.52 -3.13
N ASP A 12 3.63 -10.43 -3.11
CA ASP A 12 4.43 -10.12 -4.29
C ASP A 12 4.25 -11.17 -5.41
N PRO A 13 4.29 -12.49 -5.13
CA PRO A 13 3.97 -13.52 -6.12
C PRO A 13 2.53 -13.43 -6.65
N ALA A 14 1.55 -13.18 -5.79
CA ALA A 14 0.14 -13.05 -6.19
C ALA A 14 -0.08 -11.85 -7.11
N LEU A 15 0.52 -10.69 -6.80
CA LEU A 15 0.46 -9.50 -7.65
C LEU A 15 1.06 -9.77 -9.03
N LYS A 16 2.23 -10.43 -9.08
CA LYS A 16 2.87 -10.80 -10.34
C LYS A 16 2.02 -11.78 -11.15
N ALA A 17 1.46 -12.80 -10.50
CA ALA A 17 0.57 -13.77 -11.13
C ALA A 17 -0.71 -13.12 -11.69
N ALA A 18 -1.24 -12.10 -11.00
CA ALA A 18 -2.35 -11.28 -11.47
C ALA A 18 -1.97 -10.28 -12.59
N GLY A 19 -0.71 -10.26 -13.03
CA GLY A 19 -0.24 -9.44 -14.15
C GLY A 19 0.29 -8.05 -13.78
N TRP A 20 0.34 -7.68 -12.50
CA TRP A 20 0.92 -6.41 -12.07
C TRP A 20 2.44 -6.39 -12.28
N SER A 21 2.95 -5.30 -12.87
CA SER A 21 4.33 -5.16 -13.36
C SER A 21 4.71 -6.09 -14.53
N VAL A 22 3.75 -6.86 -15.07
CA VAL A 22 3.94 -7.72 -16.25
C VAL A 22 3.17 -7.15 -17.45
N VAL A 23 1.91 -6.78 -17.23
CA VAL A 23 1.06 -6.15 -18.24
C VAL A 23 1.56 -4.74 -18.53
N GLU A 24 1.66 -4.38 -19.80
CA GLU A 24 2.07 -3.04 -20.22
C GLU A 24 1.19 -1.95 -19.57
N GLY A 25 1.84 -0.92 -19.03
CA GLY A 25 1.17 0.18 -18.34
C GLY A 25 0.75 -0.14 -16.90
N SER A 26 0.92 -1.38 -16.42
CA SER A 26 0.75 -1.73 -15.00
C SER A 26 2.03 -1.46 -14.20
N ARG A 27 1.89 -0.91 -13.00
CA ARG A 27 2.99 -0.62 -12.07
C ARG A 27 2.56 -0.87 -10.64
N ILE A 28 3.52 -1.29 -9.83
CA ILE A 28 3.38 -1.43 -8.38
C ILE A 28 4.29 -0.40 -7.73
N HIS A 29 3.74 0.50 -6.92
CA HIS A 29 4.52 1.32 -6.00
C HIS A 29 4.48 0.70 -4.62
N ARG A 30 5.64 0.25 -4.13
CA ARG A 30 5.79 -0.26 -2.77
C ARG A 30 6.14 0.90 -1.82
N GLU A 31 5.72 0.80 -0.55
CA GLU A 31 5.99 1.79 0.50
C GLU A 31 5.66 3.22 0.05
N TYR A 32 4.47 3.40 -0.53
CA TYR A 32 4.06 4.64 -1.16
C TYR A 32 3.72 5.71 -0.12
N PRO A 33 4.44 6.85 -0.07
CA PRO A 33 4.13 7.92 0.85
C PRO A 33 2.83 8.64 0.45
N ILE A 34 1.82 8.59 1.32
CA ILE A 34 0.54 9.30 1.16
C ILE A 34 0.66 10.72 1.69
N THR A 35 1.29 10.90 2.85
CA THR A 35 1.47 12.22 3.48
C THR A 35 2.90 12.39 3.98
N LEU A 36 3.36 13.63 4.09
CA LEU A 36 4.66 13.97 4.69
C LEU A 36 4.61 14.07 6.22
N GLY A 37 3.47 13.77 6.84
CA GLY A 37 3.22 14.06 8.25
C GLY A 37 2.85 15.53 8.51
N ARG A 38 2.04 15.74 9.55
CA ARG A 38 1.61 17.07 10.00
C ARG A 38 2.81 17.86 10.54
N ILE A 39 2.90 19.15 10.24
CA ILE A 39 3.91 20.05 10.83
C ILE A 39 3.55 20.29 12.30
N GLU A 40 4.48 20.00 13.21
CA GLU A 40 4.28 20.15 14.67
C GLU A 40 5.06 21.33 15.27
N GLY A 41 5.92 21.98 14.49
CA GLY A 41 6.77 23.08 14.93
C GLY A 41 8.20 22.65 15.29
N HIS A 42 9.10 23.62 15.47
CA HIS A 42 10.53 23.38 15.75
C HIS A 42 11.21 22.41 14.76
N GLY A 43 10.85 22.48 13.47
CA GLY A 43 11.39 21.60 12.44
C GLY A 43 10.90 20.15 12.50
N ARG A 44 9.95 19.81 13.38
CA ARG A 44 9.42 18.45 13.53
C ARG A 44 8.11 18.24 12.74
N ARG A 45 7.92 16.99 12.32
CA ARG A 45 6.70 16.50 11.68
C ARG A 45 6.22 15.23 12.38
N ALA A 46 4.91 15.03 12.43
CA ALA A 46 4.29 13.79 12.83
C ALA A 46 4.66 12.65 11.87
N LYS A 47 4.37 11.40 12.27
CA LYS A 47 4.62 10.22 11.41
C LYS A 47 3.88 10.36 10.07
N PRO A 48 4.56 10.17 8.92
CA PRO A 48 3.91 10.14 7.62
C PRO A 48 2.98 8.92 7.51
N LEU A 49 1.96 9.04 6.66
CA LEU A 49 1.17 7.89 6.24
C LEU A 49 1.84 7.29 5.00
N ILE A 50 2.11 6.00 5.06
CA ILE A 50 2.75 5.22 3.99
C ILE A 50 1.86 4.00 3.77
N ALA A 51 1.53 3.70 2.52
CA ALA A 51 0.84 2.48 2.13
C ALA A 51 1.82 1.40 1.68
N ASP A 52 1.54 0.13 1.93
CA ASP A 52 2.44 -0.95 1.54
C ASP A 52 2.53 -1.09 0.02
N TYR A 53 1.38 -1.00 -0.66
CA TYR A 53 1.31 -1.03 -2.11
C TYR A 53 0.28 -0.06 -2.66
N VAL A 54 0.61 0.60 -3.76
CA VAL A 54 -0.35 1.28 -4.64
C VAL A 54 -0.22 0.71 -6.04
N LEU A 55 -1.33 0.21 -6.58
CA LEU A 55 -1.41 -0.36 -7.91
C LEU A 55 -1.82 0.73 -8.91
N VAL A 56 -1.01 0.92 -9.95
CA VAL A 56 -1.21 1.97 -10.94
C VAL A 56 -1.31 1.34 -12.32
N TYR A 57 -2.35 1.70 -13.06
CA TYR A 57 -2.49 1.32 -14.46
C TYR A 57 -2.64 2.57 -15.32
N ARG A 58 -1.79 2.73 -16.33
CA ARG A 58 -1.80 3.88 -17.26
C ARG A 58 -1.86 5.23 -16.52
N ASN A 59 -1.02 5.39 -15.50
CA ASN A 59 -0.93 6.57 -14.63
C ASN A 59 -2.17 6.85 -13.76
N THR A 60 -3.11 5.92 -13.67
CA THR A 60 -4.26 5.99 -12.75
C THR A 60 -4.04 5.04 -11.57
N LYS A 61 -4.18 5.54 -10.34
CA LYS A 61 -4.16 4.71 -9.14
C LYS A 61 -5.48 3.93 -9.05
N LEU A 62 -5.41 2.61 -9.08
CA LEU A 62 -6.58 1.73 -9.09
C LEU A 62 -6.83 1.04 -7.76
N ALA A 63 -5.79 0.79 -6.97
CA ALA A 63 -5.93 0.11 -5.68
C ALA A 63 -4.81 0.47 -4.71
N VAL A 64 -5.09 0.26 -3.44
CA VAL A 64 -4.13 0.28 -2.33
C VAL A 64 -4.25 -1.06 -1.60
N ILE A 65 -3.12 -1.62 -1.18
CA ILE A 65 -3.06 -2.86 -0.39
C ILE A 65 -2.25 -2.58 0.85
N GLU A 66 -2.77 -3.01 2.00
CA GLU A 66 -2.07 -3.04 3.28
C GLU A 66 -1.79 -4.50 3.63
N ALA A 67 -0.52 -4.81 3.92
CA ALA A 67 -0.11 -6.11 4.39
C ALA A 67 -0.33 -6.22 5.91
N LYS A 68 -0.44 -7.45 6.38
CA LYS A 68 -0.45 -7.81 7.79
C LYS A 68 0.41 -9.06 7.98
N ALA A 69 0.82 -9.33 9.22
CA ALA A 69 1.46 -10.60 9.53
C ALA A 69 0.49 -11.75 9.23
N TRP A 70 1.04 -12.91 8.84
CA TRP A 70 0.25 -14.02 8.29
C TRP A 70 -0.82 -14.54 9.25
N ASP A 71 -0.55 -14.47 10.54
CA ASP A 71 -1.40 -14.95 11.63
C ASP A 71 -2.44 -13.92 12.09
N GLN A 72 -2.47 -12.73 11.50
CA GLN A 72 -3.48 -11.72 11.78
C GLN A 72 -4.76 -11.94 10.98
N GLU A 73 -5.87 -11.50 11.56
CA GLU A 73 -7.17 -11.57 10.90
C GLU A 73 -7.20 -10.69 9.66
N LEU A 74 -7.82 -11.19 8.58
CA LEU A 74 -7.93 -10.47 7.30
C LEU A 74 -8.60 -9.09 7.45
N THR A 75 -9.42 -8.92 8.51
CA THR A 75 -10.14 -7.67 8.77
C THR A 75 -9.28 -6.58 9.41
N GLU A 76 -8.13 -6.92 9.98
CA GLU A 76 -7.31 -6.00 10.78
C GLU A 76 -6.78 -4.79 9.97
N GLY A 77 -6.57 -4.97 8.66
CA GLY A 77 -6.15 -3.90 7.73
C GLY A 77 -7.28 -3.12 7.04
N VAL A 78 -8.54 -3.55 7.16
CA VAL A 78 -9.64 -3.05 6.30
C VAL A 78 -9.92 -1.57 6.51
N GLY A 79 -9.95 -1.11 7.76
CA GLY A 79 -10.18 0.31 8.08
C GLY A 79 -9.07 1.21 7.53
N GLN A 80 -7.82 0.76 7.68
CA GLN A 80 -6.63 1.46 7.19
C GLN A 80 -6.64 1.55 5.65
N ALA A 81 -6.85 0.42 4.95
CA ALA A 81 -6.90 0.37 3.49
C ALA A 81 -7.99 1.29 2.92
N LYS A 82 -9.19 1.30 3.52
CA LYS A 82 -10.28 2.22 3.12
C LYS A 82 -9.91 3.68 3.32
N ALA A 83 -9.31 4.02 4.46
CA ALA A 83 -8.88 5.39 4.74
C ALA A 83 -7.80 5.86 3.75
N TYR A 84 -6.87 4.99 3.39
CA TYR A 84 -5.81 5.30 2.42
C TYR A 84 -6.37 5.42 0.99
N ALA A 85 -7.28 4.54 0.59
CA ALA A 85 -7.96 4.63 -0.71
C ALA A 85 -8.67 5.98 -0.88
N ALA A 86 -9.39 6.42 0.15
CA ALA A 86 -10.05 7.73 0.16
C ALA A 86 -9.05 8.89 0.03
N LYS A 87 -7.93 8.86 0.77
CA LYS A 87 -6.88 9.90 0.71
C LYS A 87 -6.18 9.94 -0.65
N LEU A 88 -6.01 8.80 -1.30
CA LEU A 88 -5.39 8.66 -2.61
C LEU A 88 -6.37 8.91 -3.76
N ALA A 89 -7.65 9.15 -3.46
CA ALA A 89 -8.74 9.30 -4.42
C ALA A 89 -8.83 8.11 -5.41
N ILE A 90 -8.60 6.89 -4.90
CA ILE A 90 -8.80 5.65 -5.65
C ILE A 90 -10.31 5.45 -5.86
N ARG A 91 -10.71 5.11 -7.09
CA ARG A 91 -12.10 4.96 -7.53
C ARG A 91 -12.24 3.82 -8.51
#